data_AF-A0A8V0XXF6-F1
#
_entry.id   AF-A0A8V0XXF6-F1
#
_cell.length_a   1.000
_cell.length_b   1.000
_cell.length_c   1.000
_cell.angle_alpha   90.00
_cell.angle_beta   90.00
_cell.angle_gamma   90.00
#
_symmetry.space_group_name_H-M   'P 1'
#
loop_
_entity.id
_entity.type
_entity.pdbx_description
1 polymer ?
#
loop_
_entity_poly.entity_id
_entity_poly.type
_entity_poly.pdbx_seq_one_letter_code
_entity_poly.pdbx_strand_id
1 'polypeptide(L)'
;MEAMDKNQMANPVPSACCVVLAAVVVVYAQRHSQQDSHIQYERVGADVTMKCGSMDWDAAVTWTANGTDIDDSHLNGSYLILKNVDLTQSGQYSCYEGSSWHLKYQTYLRVGVPPKEPVLMCRSNNYPKGFYCSWHLPSPTYIPNSFNISVIHGTREMVCEKDIFPKNRCHIRYLQLFSTVKYKVTLTVTNALGKNSTTLTFDEFAIVKPDPPESVVAKPVPNNPRRLEVSWQNPSSWPDPESFPLKFFLRYRPLILDQWQHVELSDGTSHTITDAYAGKEYIIQVAAKDNDIGTWSDWSVAVHATPWTEEPKHLTTEVQITETTSTSTSSFMPPPTTKICDKGAGVGSGAVAVCWTAGLVLAAYGVLFI
;
A
#
# COMPACT_ATOMS: atom_id res chain seq x y z
N MET A 1 -6.40 23.35 -84.08
CA MET A 1 -5.43 22.24 -84.14
C MET A 1 -5.20 21.81 -82.71
N GLU A 2 -5.96 20.79 -82.31
CA GLU A 2 -5.96 20.19 -80.97
C GLU A 2 -4.66 19.42 -80.73
N ALA A 3 -4.21 19.39 -79.48
CA ALA A 3 -3.33 18.34 -78.98
C ALA A 3 -3.85 17.88 -77.62
N MET A 4 -4.24 16.60 -77.57
CA MET A 4 -4.68 15.84 -76.40
C MET A 4 -3.52 15.60 -75.42
N ASP A 5 -3.80 15.71 -74.12
CA ASP A 5 -2.96 15.15 -73.06
C ASP A 5 -3.51 13.79 -72.62
N LYS A 6 -2.61 12.79 -72.50
CA LYS A 6 -2.91 11.38 -72.21
C LYS A 6 -2.25 11.05 -70.87
N ASN A 7 -3.03 11.00 -69.80
CA ASN A 7 -2.55 10.55 -68.49
C ASN A 7 -2.63 9.02 -68.40
N GLN A 8 -1.48 8.38 -68.15
CA GLN A 8 -1.34 6.94 -67.94
C GLN A 8 -1.12 6.64 -66.45
N MET A 9 -2.08 5.96 -65.81
CA MET A 9 -2.00 5.52 -64.41
C MET A 9 -1.06 4.33 -64.24
N ALA A 10 -0.13 4.40 -63.28
CA ALA A 10 0.67 3.27 -62.83
C ALA A 10 -0.01 2.54 -61.65
N ASN A 11 -0.02 1.21 -61.74
CA ASN A 11 -0.73 0.28 -60.84
C ASN A 11 -0.07 0.16 -59.43
N PRO A 12 -0.83 0.10 -58.32
CA PRO A 12 -0.31 0.01 -56.94
C PRO A 12 -0.14 -1.42 -56.43
N VAL A 13 0.13 -2.39 -57.31
CA VAL A 13 0.15 -3.83 -56.97
C VAL A 13 1.38 -4.31 -56.17
N PRO A 14 2.60 -3.75 -56.29
CA PRO A 14 3.76 -4.30 -55.58
C PRO A 14 3.77 -4.02 -54.08
N SER A 15 3.15 -2.91 -53.64
CA SER A 15 3.16 -2.48 -52.23
C SER A 15 2.27 -3.35 -51.34
N ALA A 16 1.08 -3.71 -51.84
CA ALA A 16 0.12 -4.54 -51.10
C ALA A 16 0.65 -5.96 -50.83
N CYS A 17 1.39 -6.56 -51.78
CA CYS A 17 1.99 -7.88 -51.60
C CYS A 17 3.06 -7.90 -50.48
N CYS A 18 3.89 -6.85 -50.38
CA CYS A 18 4.92 -6.75 -49.35
C CYS A 18 4.33 -6.60 -47.94
N VAL A 19 3.23 -5.84 -47.79
CA VAL A 19 2.54 -5.67 -46.51
C VAL A 19 1.90 -6.98 -46.04
N VAL A 20 1.29 -7.73 -46.96
CA VAL A 20 0.68 -9.04 -46.64
C VAL A 20 1.75 -10.06 -46.25
N LEU A 21 2.88 -10.11 -46.97
CA LEU A 21 3.99 -11.01 -46.63
C LEU A 21 4.62 -10.66 -45.28
N ALA A 22 4.82 -9.37 -44.98
CA ALA A 22 5.34 -8.92 -43.69
C ALA A 22 4.36 -9.25 -42.54
N ALA A 23 3.06 -9.04 -42.74
CA ALA A 23 2.04 -9.41 -41.76
C ALA A 23 2.00 -10.93 -41.52
N VAL A 24 2.12 -11.75 -42.57
CA VAL A 24 2.18 -13.21 -42.44
C VAL A 24 3.44 -13.65 -41.70
N VAL A 25 4.61 -13.05 -41.97
CA VAL A 25 5.86 -13.35 -41.25
C VAL A 25 5.78 -12.92 -39.78
N VAL A 26 5.18 -11.77 -39.48
CA VAL A 26 4.98 -11.31 -38.09
C VAL A 26 3.99 -12.21 -37.35
N VAL A 27 2.89 -12.60 -37.99
CA VAL A 27 1.92 -13.55 -37.41
C VAL A 27 2.54 -14.93 -37.24
N TYR A 28 3.36 -15.39 -38.19
CA TYR A 28 4.07 -16.67 -38.09
C TYR A 28 5.14 -16.65 -36.99
N ALA A 29 5.89 -15.55 -36.85
CA ALA A 29 6.85 -15.34 -35.77
C ALA A 29 6.17 -15.21 -34.40
N GLN A 30 5.02 -14.51 -34.32
CA GLN A 30 4.21 -14.44 -33.10
C GLN A 30 3.63 -15.80 -32.73
N ARG A 31 3.24 -16.62 -33.72
CA ARG A 31 2.68 -17.96 -33.51
C ARG A 31 3.76 -19.00 -33.15
N HIS A 32 4.99 -18.86 -33.67
CA HIS A 32 6.14 -19.67 -33.24
C HIS A 32 6.72 -19.25 -31.88
N SER A 33 6.55 -17.99 -31.49
CA SER A 33 6.86 -17.53 -30.12
C SER A 33 5.82 -17.99 -29.09
N GLN A 34 4.66 -18.47 -29.53
CA GLN A 34 3.59 -18.98 -28.68
C GLN A 34 3.66 -20.51 -28.53
N GLN A 35 4.88 -21.04 -28.44
CA GLN A 35 5.09 -22.38 -27.90
C GLN A 35 4.75 -22.28 -26.40
N ASP A 36 3.55 -22.73 -26.04
CA ASP A 36 2.97 -22.65 -24.69
C ASP A 36 4.03 -23.02 -23.65
N SER A 37 4.58 -22.03 -22.96
CA SER A 37 5.72 -22.23 -22.05
C SER A 37 5.23 -23.02 -20.86
N HIS A 38 5.38 -24.34 -20.91
CA HIS A 38 4.93 -25.26 -19.87
C HIS A 38 5.55 -24.85 -18.53
N ILE A 39 4.73 -24.57 -17.52
CA ILE A 39 5.20 -24.28 -16.17
C ILE A 39 5.10 -25.55 -15.35
N GLN A 40 6.23 -26.05 -14.85
CA GLN A 40 6.28 -27.17 -13.94
C GLN A 40 6.43 -26.65 -12.51
N TYR A 41 5.56 -27.12 -11.60
CA TYR A 41 5.59 -26.74 -10.19
C TYR A 41 6.12 -27.89 -9.37
N GLU A 42 7.13 -27.62 -8.55
CA GLU A 42 7.78 -28.64 -7.73
C GLU A 42 7.92 -28.18 -6.29
N ARG A 43 7.90 -29.14 -5.37
CA ARG A 43 8.06 -28.85 -3.94
C ARG A 43 9.55 -28.71 -3.63
N VAL A 44 9.90 -27.78 -2.73
CA VAL A 44 11.25 -27.74 -2.12
C VAL A 44 11.60 -29.13 -1.55
N GLY A 45 12.76 -29.63 -1.95
CA GLY A 45 13.33 -30.92 -1.59
C GLY A 45 12.88 -32.10 -2.46
N ALA A 46 12.11 -31.87 -3.52
CA ALA A 46 11.74 -32.90 -4.47
C ALA A 46 12.89 -33.20 -5.47
N ASP A 47 12.85 -34.39 -6.07
CA ASP A 47 13.69 -34.74 -7.21
C ASP A 47 12.90 -34.50 -8.50
N VAL A 48 13.48 -33.75 -9.43
CA VAL A 48 12.85 -33.32 -10.68
C VAL A 48 13.56 -33.97 -11.86
N THR A 49 12.79 -34.66 -12.70
CA THR A 49 13.30 -35.28 -13.92
C THR A 49 12.59 -34.68 -15.14
N MET A 50 13.36 -34.07 -16.04
CA MET A 50 12.86 -33.45 -17.26
C MET A 50 13.38 -34.21 -18.48
N LYS A 51 12.47 -34.63 -19.36
CA LYS A 51 12.83 -35.27 -20.64
C LYS A 51 13.01 -34.20 -21.72
N CYS A 52 14.04 -34.32 -22.56
CA CYS A 52 14.22 -33.45 -23.70
C CYS A 52 13.19 -33.73 -24.81
N GLY A 53 12.00 -33.18 -24.67
CA GLY A 53 10.92 -33.28 -25.67
C GLY A 53 10.61 -34.74 -26.00
N SER A 54 10.55 -35.06 -27.30
CA SER A 54 10.35 -36.42 -27.80
C SER A 54 11.64 -37.13 -28.22
N MET A 55 12.81 -36.64 -27.81
CA MET A 55 14.10 -37.25 -28.18
C MET A 55 14.26 -38.63 -27.53
N ASP A 56 15.04 -39.49 -28.18
CA ASP A 56 15.45 -40.79 -27.65
C ASP A 56 16.39 -40.63 -26.45
N TRP A 57 16.53 -41.66 -25.63
CA TRP A 57 17.33 -41.58 -24.39
C TRP A 57 18.82 -41.34 -24.65
N ASP A 58 19.37 -41.93 -25.72
CA ASP A 58 20.78 -41.84 -26.12
C ASP A 58 21.08 -40.65 -27.04
N ALA A 59 20.07 -39.83 -27.35
CA ALA A 59 20.26 -38.63 -28.16
C ALA A 59 21.19 -37.63 -27.46
N ALA A 60 22.16 -37.10 -28.21
CA ALA A 60 23.03 -36.04 -27.74
C ALA A 60 22.23 -34.73 -27.60
N VAL A 61 22.14 -34.21 -26.38
CA VAL A 61 21.41 -32.99 -26.05
C VAL A 61 22.22 -32.07 -25.17
N THR A 62 21.91 -30.78 -25.21
CA THR A 62 22.46 -29.77 -24.30
C THR A 62 21.32 -29.15 -23.51
N TRP A 63 21.45 -29.11 -22.19
CA TRP A 63 20.50 -28.44 -21.31
C TRP A 63 21.05 -27.12 -20.79
N THR A 64 20.20 -26.11 -20.75
CA THR A 64 20.52 -24.82 -20.15
C THR A 64 19.49 -24.43 -19.10
N ALA A 65 19.96 -23.77 -18.03
CA ALA A 65 19.14 -23.12 -17.00
C ALA A 65 19.36 -21.61 -17.08
N ASN A 66 18.30 -20.83 -17.32
CA ASN A 66 18.35 -19.37 -17.50
C ASN A 66 19.43 -18.92 -18.52
N GLY A 67 19.68 -19.73 -19.56
CA GLY A 67 20.68 -19.46 -20.58
C GLY A 67 22.12 -19.87 -20.24
N THR A 68 22.34 -20.52 -19.09
CA THR A 68 23.65 -21.09 -18.70
C THR A 68 23.65 -22.61 -18.87
N ASP A 69 24.74 -23.16 -19.39
CA ASP A 69 24.87 -24.61 -19.59
C ASP A 69 24.88 -25.34 -18.24
N ILE A 70 24.14 -26.45 -18.17
CA ILE A 70 24.07 -27.30 -16.99
C ILE A 70 25.19 -28.34 -17.08
N ASP A 71 25.83 -28.62 -15.95
CA ASP A 71 26.89 -29.63 -15.85
C ASP A 71 26.37 -31.04 -16.19
N ASP A 72 27.19 -31.81 -16.91
CA ASP A 72 26.86 -33.15 -17.40
C ASP A 72 26.56 -34.14 -16.26
N SER A 73 27.02 -33.85 -15.03
CA SER A 73 26.73 -34.65 -13.85
C SER A 73 25.24 -34.72 -13.50
N HIS A 74 24.45 -33.74 -13.96
CA HIS A 74 23.00 -33.72 -13.79
C HIS A 74 22.25 -34.43 -14.92
N LEU A 75 22.95 -34.91 -15.95
CA LEU A 75 22.35 -35.52 -17.13
C LEU A 75 22.39 -37.05 -17.05
N ASN A 76 21.33 -37.68 -17.56
CA ASN A 76 21.27 -39.12 -17.78
C ASN A 76 20.68 -39.40 -19.16
N GLY A 77 21.55 -39.43 -20.17
CA GLY A 77 21.13 -39.41 -21.57
C GLY A 77 20.43 -38.09 -21.89
N SER A 78 19.27 -38.14 -22.54
CA SER A 78 18.47 -36.95 -22.88
C SER A 78 17.66 -36.36 -21.72
N TYR A 79 17.84 -36.87 -20.50
CA TYR A 79 17.12 -36.43 -19.30
C TYR A 79 17.98 -35.55 -18.41
N LEU A 80 17.38 -34.49 -17.88
CA LEU A 80 17.94 -33.67 -16.81
C LEU A 80 17.36 -34.11 -15.47
N ILE A 81 18.23 -34.41 -14.50
CA ILE A 81 17.86 -34.87 -13.15
C ILE A 81 18.40 -33.87 -12.12
N LEU A 82 17.49 -33.12 -11.50
CA LEU A 82 17.78 -32.25 -10.37
C LEU A 82 17.33 -32.97 -9.09
N LYS A 83 18.21 -33.05 -8.08
CA LYS A 83 17.88 -33.69 -6.80
C LYS A 83 17.72 -32.68 -5.69
N ASN A 84 16.78 -32.92 -4.78
CA ASN A 84 16.52 -32.11 -3.59
C ASN A 84 16.42 -30.61 -3.92
N VAL A 85 15.49 -30.26 -4.81
CA VAL A 85 15.48 -28.92 -5.40
C VAL A 85 15.15 -27.82 -4.40
N ASP A 86 15.76 -26.65 -4.56
CA ASP A 86 15.49 -25.48 -3.72
C ASP A 86 14.89 -24.31 -4.52
N LEU A 87 14.62 -23.20 -3.83
CA LEU A 87 14.02 -22.02 -4.46
C LEU A 87 14.92 -21.39 -5.53
N THR A 88 16.24 -21.53 -5.43
CA THR A 88 17.22 -20.93 -6.36
C THR A 88 17.23 -21.59 -7.73
N GLN A 89 16.77 -22.84 -7.80
CA GLN A 89 16.66 -23.59 -9.04
C GLN A 89 15.39 -23.27 -9.83
N SER A 90 14.56 -22.33 -9.35
CA SER A 90 13.44 -21.80 -10.14
C SER A 90 13.96 -21.00 -11.33
N GLY A 91 13.46 -21.31 -12.53
CA GLY A 91 13.96 -20.67 -13.74
C GLY A 91 13.47 -21.34 -15.01
N GLN A 92 13.96 -20.84 -16.14
CA GLN A 92 13.67 -21.39 -17.46
C GLN A 92 14.71 -22.45 -17.82
N TYR A 93 14.25 -23.67 -18.09
CA TYR A 93 15.07 -24.79 -18.54
C TYR A 93 14.79 -25.03 -20.01
N SER A 94 15.85 -25.11 -20.82
CA SER A 94 15.76 -25.33 -22.25
C SER A 94 16.65 -26.49 -22.66
N CYS A 95 16.15 -27.35 -23.54
CA CYS A 95 16.90 -28.45 -24.12
C CYS A 95 17.07 -28.25 -25.62
N TYR A 96 18.30 -28.42 -26.07
CA TYR A 96 18.70 -28.30 -27.46
C TYR A 96 19.23 -29.63 -27.99
N GLU A 97 18.96 -29.91 -29.26
CA GLU A 97 19.55 -31.04 -29.98
C GLU A 97 20.99 -30.71 -30.35
N GLY A 98 21.93 -31.56 -29.91
CA GLY A 98 23.38 -31.30 -29.84
C GLY A 98 23.95 -30.34 -30.88
N SER A 99 24.46 -30.84 -32.00
CA SER A 99 25.19 -30.03 -32.99
C SER A 99 24.31 -29.00 -33.73
N SER A 100 22.98 -29.18 -33.75
CA SER A 100 22.06 -28.31 -34.46
C SER A 100 21.60 -27.11 -33.63
N TRP A 101 21.79 -27.15 -32.30
CA TRP A 101 21.29 -26.14 -31.34
C TRP A 101 19.80 -25.83 -31.51
N HIS A 102 19.03 -26.80 -32.03
CA HIS A 102 17.61 -26.60 -32.24
C HIS A 102 16.85 -26.88 -30.95
N LEU A 103 16.05 -25.93 -30.49
CA LEU A 103 15.26 -26.04 -29.26
C LEU A 103 14.22 -27.16 -29.40
N LYS A 104 14.34 -28.21 -28.57
CA LYS A 104 13.42 -29.35 -28.56
C LYS A 104 12.41 -29.29 -27.42
N TYR A 105 12.80 -28.68 -26.31
CA TYR A 105 11.95 -28.57 -25.13
C TYR A 105 12.28 -27.34 -24.32
N GLN A 106 11.25 -26.74 -23.73
CA GLN A 106 11.41 -25.62 -22.82
C GLN A 106 10.33 -25.68 -21.75
N THR A 107 10.72 -25.45 -20.50
CA THR A 107 9.80 -25.37 -19.37
C THR A 107 10.28 -24.34 -18.37
N TYR A 108 9.35 -23.76 -17.61
CA TYR A 108 9.68 -22.92 -16.47
C TYR A 108 9.45 -23.72 -15.19
N LEU A 109 10.52 -24.06 -14.48
CA LEU A 109 10.44 -24.72 -13.19
C LEU A 109 10.17 -23.66 -12.12
N ARG A 110 9.10 -23.85 -11.35
CA ARG A 110 8.77 -23.05 -10.15
C ARG A 110 8.82 -23.94 -8.93
N VAL A 111 9.84 -23.75 -8.11
CA VAL A 111 9.98 -24.45 -6.84
C VAL A 111 9.28 -23.65 -5.75
N GLY A 112 8.43 -24.31 -4.97
CA GLY A 112 7.69 -23.68 -3.89
C GLY A 112 7.26 -24.65 -2.80
N VAL A 113 6.32 -24.20 -1.98
CA VAL A 113 5.73 -25.03 -0.92
C VAL A 113 4.20 -25.00 -1.00
N PRO A 114 3.53 -26.10 -0.62
CA PRO A 114 2.08 -26.10 -0.50
C PRO A 114 1.63 -25.10 0.57
N PRO A 115 0.42 -24.52 0.46
CA PRO A 115 -0.04 -23.51 1.39
C PRO A 115 -0.34 -24.14 2.76
N LYS A 116 0.03 -23.43 3.82
CA LYS A 116 -0.44 -23.73 5.18
C LYS A 116 -1.85 -23.16 5.40
N GLU A 117 -2.46 -23.49 6.53
CA GLU A 117 -3.74 -22.91 6.94
C GLU A 117 -3.66 -21.37 6.93
N PRO A 118 -4.53 -20.68 6.17
CA PRO A 118 -4.51 -19.22 6.10
C PRO A 118 -5.07 -18.61 7.38
N VAL A 119 -4.52 -17.48 7.81
CA VAL A 119 -5.07 -16.71 8.93
C VAL A 119 -6.26 -15.90 8.41
N LEU A 120 -7.46 -16.18 8.93
CA LEU A 120 -8.72 -15.53 8.56
C LEU A 120 -9.25 -14.70 9.74
N MET A 121 -9.58 -13.45 9.48
CA MET A 121 -10.09 -12.49 10.47
C MET A 121 -11.31 -11.77 9.91
N CYS A 122 -12.41 -11.71 10.67
CA CYS A 122 -13.60 -10.93 10.30
C CYS A 122 -13.90 -9.88 11.37
N ARG A 123 -14.31 -8.67 10.95
CA ARG A 123 -14.58 -7.52 11.82
C ARG A 123 -15.67 -6.64 11.23
N SER A 124 -16.55 -6.14 12.09
CA SER A 124 -17.53 -5.10 11.77
C SER A 124 -17.12 -3.78 12.41
N ASN A 125 -16.65 -2.84 11.59
CA ASN A 125 -16.32 -1.47 11.99
C ASN A 125 -17.41 -0.45 11.58
N ASN A 126 -18.43 -0.91 10.86
CA ASN A 126 -19.51 -0.09 10.29
C ASN A 126 -20.91 -0.67 10.60
N TYR A 127 -21.05 -1.36 11.72
CA TYR A 127 -22.32 -1.88 12.19
C TYR A 127 -23.37 -0.75 12.23
N PRO A 128 -24.62 -1.00 11.81
CA PRO A 128 -25.22 -2.27 11.42
C PRO A 128 -25.16 -2.57 9.90
N LYS A 129 -24.29 -1.93 9.12
CA LYS A 129 -24.30 -2.09 7.65
C LYS A 129 -23.71 -3.42 7.18
N GLY A 130 -22.61 -3.87 7.80
CA GLY A 130 -21.94 -5.08 7.38
C GLY A 130 -20.69 -5.40 8.18
N PHE A 131 -19.87 -6.27 7.62
CA PHE A 131 -18.55 -6.60 8.13
C PHE A 131 -17.62 -6.92 6.98
N TYR A 132 -16.32 -6.91 7.25
CA TYR A 132 -15.33 -7.39 6.30
C TYR A 132 -14.59 -8.59 6.86
N CYS A 133 -14.11 -9.44 5.96
CA CYS A 133 -13.14 -10.47 6.28
C CYS A 133 -11.85 -10.19 5.53
N SER A 134 -10.73 -10.45 6.18
CA SER A 134 -9.39 -10.28 5.63
C SER A 134 -8.52 -11.47 5.97
N TRP A 135 -7.54 -11.75 5.13
CA TRP A 135 -6.71 -12.93 5.27
C TRP A 135 -5.28 -12.76 4.81
N HIS A 136 -4.41 -13.63 5.32
CA HIS A 136 -3.04 -13.74 4.87
C HIS A 136 -2.50 -15.15 5.15
N LEU A 137 -1.41 -15.52 4.49
CA LEU A 137 -0.69 -16.75 4.80
C LEU A 137 0.34 -16.47 5.90
N PRO A 138 0.50 -17.36 6.88
CA PRO A 138 1.48 -17.19 7.96
C PRO A 138 2.92 -17.31 7.45
N SER A 139 3.12 -17.95 6.31
CA SER A 139 4.42 -18.10 5.64
C SER A 139 4.25 -18.05 4.12
N PRO A 140 5.21 -17.49 3.38
CA PRO A 140 5.16 -17.45 1.91
C PRO A 140 5.23 -18.86 1.30
N THR A 141 4.60 -19.04 0.14
CA THR A 141 4.63 -20.30 -0.64
C THR A 141 5.60 -20.26 -1.81
N TYR A 142 6.10 -19.08 -2.18
CA TYR A 142 6.99 -18.81 -3.33
C TYR A 142 6.42 -19.16 -4.71
N ILE A 143 5.17 -19.61 -4.77
CA ILE A 143 4.42 -19.87 -6.01
C ILE A 143 3.02 -19.22 -5.94
N PRO A 144 2.39 -18.91 -7.09
CA PRO A 144 1.10 -18.23 -7.12
C PRO A 144 0.02 -18.98 -6.33
N ASN A 145 -0.71 -18.25 -5.49
CA ASN A 145 -1.84 -18.77 -4.73
C ASN A 145 -3.15 -18.17 -5.22
N SER A 146 -4.22 -18.96 -5.17
CA SER A 146 -5.60 -18.53 -5.37
C SER A 146 -6.40 -18.68 -4.08
N PHE A 147 -7.18 -17.66 -3.74
CA PHE A 147 -8.02 -17.62 -2.55
C PHE A 147 -9.50 -17.65 -2.94
N ASN A 148 -10.22 -18.64 -2.42
CA ASN A 148 -11.66 -18.75 -2.55
C ASN A 148 -12.31 -18.65 -1.16
N ILE A 149 -13.30 -17.78 -1.02
CA ILE A 149 -13.99 -17.50 0.24
C ILE A 149 -15.48 -17.72 0.05
N SER A 150 -16.06 -18.53 0.93
CA SER A 150 -17.50 -18.80 0.98
C SER A 150 -18.04 -18.35 2.33
N VAL A 151 -19.14 -17.61 2.32
CA VAL A 151 -19.79 -17.10 3.53
C VAL A 151 -21.21 -17.62 3.58
N ILE A 152 -21.59 -18.25 4.69
CA ILE A 152 -22.91 -18.84 4.90
C ILE A 152 -23.51 -18.24 6.17
N HIS A 153 -24.77 -17.85 6.12
CA HIS A 153 -25.56 -17.44 7.29
C HIS A 153 -26.79 -18.35 7.39
N GLY A 154 -26.74 -19.30 8.33
CA GLY A 154 -27.73 -20.37 8.43
C GLY A 154 -27.67 -21.30 7.21
N THR A 155 -28.66 -21.19 6.32
CA THR A 155 -28.73 -21.95 5.05
C THR A 155 -28.50 -21.07 3.82
N ARG A 156 -28.34 -19.75 3.98
CA ARG A 156 -28.16 -18.82 2.87
C ARG A 156 -26.69 -18.59 2.58
N GLU A 157 -26.32 -18.66 1.31
CA GLU A 157 -25.02 -18.21 0.83
C GLU A 157 -25.02 -16.68 0.71
N MET A 158 -23.95 -16.07 1.18
CA MET A 158 -23.78 -14.62 1.23
C MET A 158 -22.80 -14.18 0.16
N VAL A 159 -23.06 -13.02 -0.43
CA VAL A 159 -22.14 -12.40 -1.38
C VAL A 159 -21.01 -11.71 -0.61
N CYS A 160 -19.76 -12.01 -0.99
CA CYS A 160 -18.55 -11.40 -0.47
C CYS A 160 -17.92 -10.56 -1.59
N GLU A 161 -18.09 -9.24 -1.49
CA GLU A 161 -17.61 -8.25 -2.46
C GLU A 161 -16.10 -8.05 -2.25
N LYS A 162 -15.27 -8.65 -3.12
CA LYS A 162 -13.81 -8.57 -3.01
C LYS A 162 -13.28 -7.19 -3.39
N ASP A 163 -12.38 -6.66 -2.59
CA ASP A 163 -11.71 -5.40 -2.87
C ASP A 163 -10.74 -5.55 -4.05
N ILE A 164 -10.66 -4.53 -4.92
CA ILE A 164 -9.63 -4.46 -5.98
C ILE A 164 -8.25 -4.33 -5.32
N PHE A 165 -8.17 -3.47 -4.29
CA PHE A 165 -7.04 -3.31 -3.39
C PHE A 165 -7.56 -2.95 -1.98
N PRO A 166 -7.13 -3.65 -0.92
CA PRO A 166 -6.24 -4.82 -0.91
C PRO A 166 -6.96 -6.11 -1.36
N LYS A 167 -6.30 -6.94 -2.20
CA LYS A 167 -6.90 -8.17 -2.77
C LYS A 167 -7.36 -9.22 -1.75
N ASN A 168 -6.81 -9.20 -0.54
CA ASN A 168 -7.10 -10.18 0.52
C ASN A 168 -8.12 -9.66 1.53
N ARG A 169 -9.13 -8.93 1.03
CA ARG A 169 -10.25 -8.42 1.82
C ARG A 169 -11.53 -8.51 1.00
N CYS A 170 -12.63 -8.79 1.67
CA CYS A 170 -13.96 -8.62 1.10
C CYS A 170 -14.97 -8.13 2.13
N HIS A 171 -16.06 -7.55 1.65
CA HIS A 171 -17.14 -7.00 2.44
C HIS A 171 -18.41 -7.81 2.27
N ILE A 172 -19.15 -7.96 3.37
CA ILE A 172 -20.40 -8.69 3.46
C ILE A 172 -21.42 -7.78 4.14
N ARG A 173 -22.61 -7.64 3.54
CA ARG A 173 -23.72 -6.91 4.15
C ARG A 173 -24.51 -7.81 5.09
N TYR A 174 -24.96 -7.28 6.21
CA TYR A 174 -25.86 -8.00 7.09
C TYR A 174 -27.23 -8.21 6.41
N LEU A 175 -27.76 -9.43 6.49
CA LEU A 175 -29.10 -9.74 5.95
C LEU A 175 -30.22 -9.32 6.90
N GLN A 176 -30.01 -9.58 8.19
CA GLN A 176 -30.96 -9.33 9.26
C GLN A 176 -30.14 -8.97 10.49
N LEU A 177 -30.50 -7.87 11.14
CA LEU A 177 -29.88 -7.43 12.37
C LEU A 177 -30.39 -8.26 13.55
N PHE A 178 -29.54 -8.39 14.56
CA PHE A 178 -29.83 -9.12 15.78
C PHE A 178 -30.18 -10.60 15.54
N SER A 179 -29.59 -11.21 14.51
CA SER A 179 -29.81 -12.62 14.23
C SER A 179 -29.10 -13.50 15.26
N THR A 180 -29.78 -14.53 15.76
CA THR A 180 -29.16 -15.59 16.58
C THR A 180 -28.46 -16.66 15.73
N VAL A 181 -28.57 -16.55 14.41
CA VAL A 181 -27.93 -17.45 13.46
C VAL A 181 -26.47 -17.03 13.29
N LYS A 182 -25.56 -18.00 13.35
CA LYS A 182 -24.13 -17.75 13.21
C LYS A 182 -23.74 -17.59 11.74
N TYR A 183 -22.76 -16.72 11.50
CA TYR A 183 -22.03 -16.67 10.24
C TYR A 183 -20.95 -17.74 10.24
N LYS A 184 -20.84 -18.48 9.15
CA LYS A 184 -19.77 -19.44 8.88
C LYS A 184 -18.99 -18.99 7.65
N VAL A 185 -17.74 -18.59 7.84
CA VAL A 185 -16.84 -18.13 6.77
C VAL A 185 -15.79 -19.20 6.56
N THR A 186 -15.65 -19.69 5.34
CA THR A 186 -14.59 -20.65 4.97
C THR A 186 -13.71 -20.04 3.88
N LEU A 187 -12.42 -19.96 4.17
CA LEU A 187 -11.40 -19.52 3.24
C LEU A 187 -10.56 -20.73 2.81
N THR A 188 -10.50 -20.97 1.51
CA THR A 188 -9.66 -22.00 0.90
C THR A 188 -8.55 -21.32 0.10
N VAL A 189 -7.31 -21.71 0.36
CA VAL A 189 -6.14 -21.33 -0.41
C VAL A 189 -5.65 -22.52 -1.20
N THR A 190 -5.38 -22.31 -2.49
CA THR A 190 -4.91 -23.36 -3.41
C THR A 190 -3.73 -22.84 -4.22
N ASN A 191 -2.70 -23.66 -4.38
CA ASN A 191 -1.66 -23.48 -5.38
C ASN A 191 -1.42 -24.81 -6.12
N ALA A 192 -0.46 -24.81 -7.04
CA ALA A 192 -0.17 -25.99 -7.86
C ALA A 192 0.30 -27.23 -7.05
N LEU A 193 0.77 -27.03 -5.81
CA LEU A 193 1.29 -28.10 -4.94
C LEU A 193 0.27 -28.59 -3.89
N GLY A 194 -0.89 -27.94 -3.78
CA GLY A 194 -1.92 -28.38 -2.83
C GLY A 194 -2.91 -27.29 -2.44
N LYS A 195 -3.74 -27.61 -1.45
CA LYS A 195 -4.75 -26.72 -0.90
C LYS A 195 -4.83 -26.83 0.62
N ASN A 196 -5.26 -25.75 1.26
CA ASN A 196 -5.59 -25.73 2.67
C ASN A 196 -6.75 -24.77 2.94
N SER A 197 -7.40 -24.86 4.09
CA SER A 197 -8.55 -24.04 4.41
C SER A 197 -8.70 -23.75 5.88
N THR A 198 -9.30 -22.59 6.20
CA THR A 198 -9.64 -22.19 7.55
C THR A 198 -11.10 -21.75 7.60
N THR A 199 -11.82 -22.20 8.63
CA THR A 199 -13.22 -21.87 8.84
C THR A 199 -13.39 -21.12 10.16
N LEU A 200 -14.04 -19.96 10.10
CA LEU A 200 -14.42 -19.16 11.26
C LEU A 200 -15.95 -19.22 11.41
N THR A 201 -16.44 -19.40 12.63
CA THR A 201 -17.89 -19.31 12.94
C THR A 201 -18.10 -18.34 14.09
N PHE A 202 -18.99 -17.37 13.92
CA PHE A 202 -19.21 -16.32 14.91
C PHE A 202 -20.66 -15.80 14.91
N ASP A 203 -21.06 -15.25 16.04
CA ASP A 203 -22.30 -14.49 16.20
C ASP A 203 -22.07 -13.04 15.73
N GLU A 204 -23.12 -12.41 15.19
CA GLU A 204 -23.10 -11.04 14.65
C GLU A 204 -22.40 -10.04 15.59
N PHE A 205 -22.79 -10.06 16.86
CA PHE A 205 -22.34 -9.13 17.89
C PHE A 205 -20.87 -9.33 18.30
N ALA A 206 -20.31 -10.54 18.12
CA ALA A 206 -18.99 -10.88 18.60
C ALA A 206 -17.87 -10.21 17.78
N ILE A 207 -18.14 -9.87 16.52
CA ILE A 207 -17.17 -9.28 15.60
C ILE A 207 -17.27 -7.75 15.50
N VAL A 208 -18.22 -7.13 16.22
CA VAL A 208 -18.37 -5.69 16.25
C VAL A 208 -17.17 -5.07 16.98
N LYS A 209 -16.44 -4.22 16.28
CA LYS A 209 -15.30 -3.47 16.79
C LYS A 209 -15.19 -2.17 15.97
N PRO A 210 -15.72 -1.04 16.48
CA PRO A 210 -15.64 0.26 15.82
C PRO A 210 -14.19 0.65 15.52
N ASP A 211 -13.98 1.56 14.57
CA ASP A 211 -12.68 2.22 14.43
C ASP A 211 -12.43 3.20 15.59
N PRO A 212 -11.18 3.59 15.88
CA PRO A 212 -10.90 4.55 16.95
C PRO A 212 -11.57 5.91 16.70
N PRO A 213 -11.92 6.67 17.75
CA PRO A 213 -12.43 8.03 17.61
C PRO A 213 -11.52 8.92 16.76
N GLU A 214 -12.14 9.78 15.96
CA GLU A 214 -11.45 10.69 15.07
C GLU A 214 -11.32 12.09 15.69
N SER A 215 -10.40 12.89 15.17
CA SER A 215 -10.26 14.31 15.54
C SER A 215 -10.18 14.55 17.05
N VAL A 216 -9.43 13.70 17.78
CA VAL A 216 -9.19 13.90 19.21
C VAL A 216 -8.37 15.18 19.40
N VAL A 217 -8.83 16.06 20.27
CA VAL A 217 -8.18 17.33 20.60
C VAL A 217 -8.24 17.53 22.11
N ALA A 218 -7.15 18.03 22.69
CA ALA A 218 -7.11 18.42 24.10
C ALA A 218 -6.65 19.88 24.21
N LYS A 219 -7.41 20.70 24.94
CA LYS A 219 -7.16 22.13 25.10
C LYS A 219 -7.07 22.51 26.58
N PRO A 220 -6.16 23.44 26.95
CA PRO A 220 -6.14 24.01 28.29
C PRO A 220 -7.41 24.82 28.56
N VAL A 221 -7.98 24.66 29.75
CA VAL A 221 -9.11 25.50 30.19
C VAL A 221 -8.54 26.81 30.77
N PRO A 222 -8.90 27.99 30.23
CA PRO A 222 -8.37 29.26 30.70
C PRO A 222 -8.53 29.46 32.21
N ASN A 223 -7.51 30.06 32.84
CA ASN A 223 -7.46 30.33 34.29
C ASN A 223 -7.57 29.08 35.19
N ASN A 224 -7.39 27.86 34.64
CA ASN A 224 -7.50 26.61 35.38
C ASN A 224 -6.26 25.73 35.17
N PRO A 225 -5.27 25.76 36.09
CA PRO A 225 -3.99 25.08 35.89
C PRO A 225 -4.04 23.55 36.06
N ARG A 226 -5.21 22.98 36.38
CA ARG A 226 -5.42 21.54 36.55
C ARG A 226 -6.48 20.95 35.62
N ARG A 227 -6.91 21.72 34.61
CA ARG A 227 -7.99 21.30 33.72
C ARG A 227 -7.57 21.24 32.26
N LEU A 228 -7.97 20.15 31.62
CA LEU A 228 -7.85 19.94 30.18
C LEU A 228 -9.22 19.53 29.65
N GLU A 229 -9.72 20.26 28.66
CA GLU A 229 -10.92 19.89 27.92
C GLU A 229 -10.51 19.01 26.75
N VAL A 230 -11.01 17.78 26.73
CA VAL A 230 -10.76 16.79 25.68
C VAL A 230 -12.05 16.63 24.88
N SER A 231 -11.96 16.68 23.55
CA SER A 231 -13.08 16.42 22.66
C SER A 231 -12.65 15.55 21.47
N TRP A 232 -13.61 14.83 20.91
CA TRP A 232 -13.40 13.92 19.77
C TRP A 232 -14.64 13.86 18.89
N GLN A 233 -14.54 13.13 17.78
CA GLN A 233 -15.65 12.80 16.90
C GLN A 233 -15.83 11.28 16.83
N ASN A 234 -17.07 10.86 16.55
CA ASN A 234 -17.35 9.47 16.25
C ASN A 234 -16.57 9.03 15.00
N PRO A 235 -16.17 7.75 14.91
CA PRO A 235 -15.51 7.25 13.71
C PRO A 235 -16.41 7.42 12.49
N SER A 236 -15.87 7.94 11.38
CA SER A 236 -16.62 8.13 10.13
C SER A 236 -17.14 6.81 9.54
N SER A 237 -16.51 5.69 9.90
CA SER A 237 -16.95 4.35 9.56
C SER A 237 -18.26 3.94 10.25
N TRP A 238 -18.62 4.57 11.38
CA TRP A 238 -19.79 4.25 12.18
C TRP A 238 -21.00 5.08 11.72
N PRO A 239 -21.94 4.47 10.98
CA PRO A 239 -22.87 5.23 10.15
C PRO A 239 -24.09 5.80 10.88
N ASP A 240 -24.45 5.25 12.04
CA ASP A 240 -25.69 5.59 12.75
C ASP A 240 -25.49 5.58 14.28
N PRO A 241 -24.77 6.58 14.83
CA PRO A 241 -24.52 6.69 16.26
C PRO A 241 -25.77 7.04 17.08
N GLU A 242 -26.85 7.49 16.45
CA GLU A 242 -28.12 7.80 17.14
C GLU A 242 -28.88 6.52 17.50
N SER A 243 -28.97 5.58 16.55
CA SER A 243 -29.60 4.27 16.81
C SER A 243 -28.64 3.29 17.51
N PHE A 244 -27.33 3.42 17.27
CA PHE A 244 -26.28 2.56 17.82
C PHE A 244 -25.23 3.41 18.55
N PRO A 245 -25.55 3.91 19.75
CA PRO A 245 -24.68 4.80 20.49
C PRO A 245 -23.38 4.13 20.92
N LEU A 246 -22.31 4.89 20.78
CA LEU A 246 -20.97 4.51 21.22
C LEU A 246 -20.72 5.04 22.63
N LYS A 247 -20.05 4.23 23.44
CA LYS A 247 -19.35 4.67 24.64
C LYS A 247 -17.86 4.78 24.39
N PHE A 248 -17.21 5.58 25.22
CA PHE A 248 -15.81 5.91 25.09
C PHE A 248 -15.03 5.53 26.34
N PHE A 249 -13.78 5.13 26.13
CA PHE A 249 -12.82 4.94 27.20
C PHE A 249 -11.68 5.92 26.97
N LEU A 250 -11.59 6.92 27.84
CA LEU A 250 -10.53 7.92 27.85
C LEU A 250 -9.40 7.40 28.74
N ARG A 251 -8.16 7.46 28.26
CA ARG A 251 -6.98 7.29 29.09
C ARG A 251 -6.05 8.49 28.99
N TYR A 252 -5.49 8.88 30.11
CA TYR A 252 -4.53 9.98 30.17
C TYR A 252 -3.47 9.71 31.25
N ARG A 253 -2.27 10.23 31.01
CA ARG A 253 -1.18 10.26 32.01
C ARG A 253 -0.26 11.44 31.75
N PRO A 254 0.36 12.02 32.78
CA PRO A 254 1.43 12.98 32.58
C PRO A 254 2.68 12.26 32.06
N LEU A 255 3.51 12.94 31.26
CA LEU A 255 4.76 12.36 30.75
C LEU A 255 5.75 11.94 31.84
N ILE A 256 5.63 12.53 33.02
CA ILE A 256 6.48 12.25 34.18
C ILE A 256 6.12 10.94 34.91
N LEU A 257 4.99 10.30 34.58
CA LEU A 257 4.54 9.04 35.20
C LEU A 257 4.14 8.04 34.11
N ASP A 258 4.34 6.74 34.36
CA ASP A 258 3.92 5.68 33.45
C ASP A 258 2.51 5.13 33.74
N GLN A 259 1.89 5.56 34.83
CA GLN A 259 0.58 5.10 35.24
C GLN A 259 -0.54 5.83 34.49
N TRP A 260 -1.38 5.07 33.79
CA TRP A 260 -2.58 5.57 33.11
C TRP A 260 -3.76 5.73 34.07
N GLN A 261 -4.41 6.89 33.99
CA GLN A 261 -5.75 7.13 34.50
C GLN A 261 -6.76 6.81 33.41
N HIS A 262 -7.94 6.33 33.81
CA HIS A 262 -8.97 5.85 32.91
C HIS A 262 -10.34 6.40 33.30
N VAL A 263 -11.15 6.75 32.32
CA VAL A 263 -12.53 7.21 32.50
C VAL A 263 -13.39 6.58 31.41
N GLU A 264 -14.44 5.86 31.81
CA GLU A 264 -15.48 5.36 30.89
C GLU A 264 -16.60 6.39 30.79
N LEU A 265 -17.02 6.70 29.57
CA LEU A 265 -17.96 7.75 29.24
C LEU A 265 -19.05 7.15 28.35
N SER A 266 -20.29 7.15 28.84
CA SER A 266 -21.43 6.55 28.13
C SER A 266 -22.18 7.54 27.25
N ASP A 267 -21.92 8.84 27.41
CA ASP A 267 -22.60 9.93 26.73
C ASP A 267 -21.64 11.04 26.31
N GLY A 268 -21.92 11.62 25.14
CA GLY A 268 -21.17 12.75 24.60
C GLY A 268 -19.83 12.40 23.96
N THR A 269 -19.21 13.43 23.37
CA THR A 269 -17.91 13.32 22.68
C THR A 269 -16.87 14.29 23.27
N SER A 270 -17.03 14.64 24.54
CA SER A 270 -16.09 15.48 25.26
C SER A 270 -16.05 15.13 26.75
N HIS A 271 -14.91 15.43 27.37
CA HIS A 271 -14.69 15.28 28.80
C HIS A 271 -13.68 16.29 29.31
N THR A 272 -13.90 16.81 30.52
CA THR A 272 -12.92 17.70 31.18
C THR A 272 -12.16 16.93 32.25
N ILE A 273 -10.86 16.73 32.01
CA ILE A 273 -9.93 16.24 33.04
C ILE A 273 -9.78 17.34 34.09
N THR A 274 -9.88 17.00 35.38
CA THR A 274 -9.90 18.00 36.48
C THR A 274 -8.77 17.86 37.50
N ASP A 275 -7.98 16.80 37.38
CA ASP A 275 -6.90 16.39 38.26
C ASP A 275 -5.52 16.46 37.58
N ALA A 276 -5.41 17.24 36.50
CA ALA A 276 -4.15 17.39 35.79
C ALA A 276 -3.09 18.13 36.64
N TYR A 277 -1.83 17.73 36.53
CA TYR A 277 -0.70 18.40 37.17
C TYR A 277 -0.35 19.68 36.42
N ALA A 278 -0.30 20.79 37.15
CA ALA A 278 0.01 22.10 36.59
C ALA A 278 1.37 22.10 35.88
N GLY A 279 1.39 22.65 34.65
CA GLY A 279 2.59 22.78 33.83
C GLY A 279 3.23 21.46 33.39
N LYS A 280 2.54 20.32 33.55
CA LYS A 280 3.01 19.02 33.05
C LYS A 280 2.27 18.66 31.77
N GLU A 281 3.02 18.17 30.80
CA GLU A 281 2.46 17.67 29.55
C GLU A 281 1.85 16.27 29.76
N TYR A 282 0.71 16.04 29.12
CA TYR A 282 -0.07 14.81 29.18
C TYR A 282 -0.12 14.12 27.82
N ILE A 283 -0.12 12.79 27.84
CA ILE A 283 -0.55 11.96 26.70
C ILE A 283 -1.99 11.54 26.95
N ILE A 284 -2.85 11.73 25.94
CA ILE A 284 -4.27 11.45 26.02
C ILE A 284 -4.69 10.62 24.81
N GLN A 285 -5.50 9.58 25.05
CA GLN A 285 -6.07 8.71 24.00
C GLN A 285 -7.50 8.31 24.34
N VAL A 286 -8.29 8.06 23.30
CA VAL A 286 -9.68 7.64 23.42
C VAL A 286 -9.89 6.36 22.62
N ALA A 287 -10.69 5.43 23.13
CA ALA A 287 -11.20 4.27 22.41
C ALA A 287 -12.74 4.30 22.41
N ALA A 288 -13.36 3.69 21.39
CA ALA A 288 -14.81 3.60 21.24
C ALA A 288 -15.28 2.14 21.34
N LYS A 289 -16.50 1.92 21.83
CA LYS A 289 -17.19 0.64 21.78
C LYS A 289 -18.68 0.90 21.60
N ASP A 290 -19.38 0.01 20.92
CA ASP A 290 -20.83 -0.05 21.04
C ASP A 290 -21.23 -0.27 22.52
N ASN A 291 -22.32 0.37 22.95
CA ASN A 291 -22.78 0.31 24.33
C ASN A 291 -22.98 -1.12 24.84
N ASP A 292 -23.58 -1.98 24.03
CA ASP A 292 -24.03 -3.30 24.44
C ASP A 292 -23.18 -4.43 23.85
N ILE A 293 -22.74 -4.30 22.60
CA ILE A 293 -22.13 -5.39 21.85
C ILE A 293 -20.66 -5.16 21.51
N GLY A 294 -20.01 -6.18 20.96
CA GLY A 294 -18.67 -6.06 20.43
C GLY A 294 -17.56 -5.84 21.44
N THR A 295 -16.46 -5.30 20.95
CA THR A 295 -15.21 -5.04 21.68
C THR A 295 -14.74 -3.60 21.47
N TRP A 296 -13.91 -3.11 22.39
CA TRP A 296 -13.29 -1.79 22.27
C TRP A 296 -12.46 -1.69 20.99
N SER A 297 -12.50 -0.53 20.36
CA SER A 297 -11.60 -0.14 19.29
C SER A 297 -10.15 -0.16 19.77
N ASP A 298 -9.23 -0.05 18.84
CA ASP A 298 -7.86 0.33 19.21
C ASP A 298 -7.86 1.77 19.75
N TRP A 299 -6.80 2.15 20.46
CA TRP A 299 -6.66 3.52 20.94
C TRP A 299 -6.50 4.49 19.78
N SER A 300 -7.09 5.68 19.89
CA SER A 300 -6.85 6.78 18.96
C SER A 300 -5.36 7.12 18.89
N VAL A 301 -4.99 7.87 17.84
CA VAL A 301 -3.69 8.54 17.83
C VAL A 301 -3.55 9.37 19.10
N ALA A 302 -2.39 9.27 19.74
CA ALA A 302 -2.09 9.98 20.97
C ALA A 302 -2.05 11.49 20.74
N VAL A 303 -2.70 12.24 21.61
CA VAL A 303 -2.64 13.70 21.62
C VAL A 303 -1.94 14.20 22.85
N HIS A 304 -1.27 15.33 22.69
CA HIS A 304 -0.44 15.95 23.71
C HIS A 304 -1.04 17.29 24.12
N ALA A 305 -1.13 17.55 25.42
CA ALA A 305 -1.59 18.83 25.93
C ALA A 305 -0.97 19.15 27.28
N THR A 306 -0.78 20.45 27.55
CA THR A 306 -0.34 20.97 28.85
C THR A 306 -1.47 21.82 29.42
N PRO A 307 -1.86 21.65 30.70
CA PRO A 307 -2.85 22.50 31.35
C PRO A 307 -2.44 23.98 31.32
N TRP A 308 -3.41 24.87 31.53
CA TRP A 308 -3.17 26.30 31.45
C TRP A 308 -2.05 26.75 32.40
N THR A 309 -1.13 27.55 31.88
CA THR A 309 -0.08 28.23 32.64
C THR A 309 -0.24 29.73 32.47
N GLU A 310 -0.02 30.49 33.54
CA GLU A 310 0.15 31.94 33.40
C GLU A 310 1.34 32.22 32.48
N GLU A 311 1.14 33.06 31.46
CA GLU A 311 2.27 33.61 30.74
C GLU A 311 3.14 34.39 31.73
N PRO A 312 4.46 34.14 31.77
CA PRO A 312 5.34 34.90 32.65
C PRO A 312 5.24 36.38 32.26
N LYS A 313 4.66 37.20 33.12
CA LYS A 313 4.70 38.65 32.99
C LYS A 313 6.17 39.04 32.98
N HIS A 314 6.69 39.49 31.84
CA HIS A 314 8.00 40.12 31.79
C HIS A 314 7.99 41.32 32.75
N LEU A 315 8.67 41.18 33.89
CA LEU A 315 8.99 42.33 34.74
C LEU A 315 9.99 43.18 33.96
N THR A 316 9.50 44.14 33.18
CA THR A 316 10.33 45.26 32.76
C THR A 316 10.66 46.05 34.02
N THR A 317 11.85 45.83 34.54
CA THR A 317 12.41 46.60 35.65
C THR A 317 12.65 48.01 35.12
N GLU A 318 11.72 48.92 35.37
CA GLU A 318 11.93 50.35 35.15
C GLU A 318 12.87 50.83 36.27
N VAL A 319 14.18 50.80 35.99
CA VAL A 319 15.18 51.40 36.89
C VAL A 319 15.01 52.91 36.80
N GLN A 320 14.32 53.47 37.79
CA GLN A 320 14.23 54.90 38.04
C GLN A 320 15.60 55.42 38.51
N ILE A 321 16.46 55.82 37.57
CA ILE A 321 17.68 56.57 37.90
C ILE A 321 17.27 58.01 38.14
N THR A 322 17.28 58.38 39.42
CA THR A 322 17.13 59.75 39.89
C THR A 322 18.54 60.29 40.13
N GLU A 323 19.05 61.18 39.28
CA GLU A 323 20.21 62.01 39.64
C GLU A 323 20.03 63.46 39.18
N THR A 324 20.42 64.35 40.08
CA THR A 324 20.15 65.79 40.12
C THR A 324 21.43 66.56 39.81
N THR A 325 21.33 67.50 38.85
CA THR A 325 22.07 68.79 38.73
C THR A 325 23.61 68.82 38.59
N SER A 326 24.11 69.34 37.46
CA SER A 326 24.85 70.63 37.39
C SER A 326 25.25 71.02 35.96
N THR A 327 25.08 72.31 35.67
CA THR A 327 25.39 73.04 34.43
C THR A 327 26.87 73.42 34.32
N SER A 328 27.48 73.32 33.12
CA SER A 328 28.04 74.47 32.35
C SER A 328 28.88 74.07 31.13
N THR A 329 28.41 74.50 29.96
CA THR A 329 29.10 75.15 28.83
C THR A 329 30.47 74.64 28.32
N SER A 330 30.52 74.15 27.08
CA SER A 330 31.46 74.64 26.06
C SER A 330 31.08 74.21 24.63
N SER A 331 31.10 75.19 23.75
CA SER A 331 30.88 75.25 22.31
C SER A 331 31.78 74.34 21.44
N PHE A 332 31.25 73.82 20.31
CA PHE A 332 31.54 74.31 18.94
C PHE A 332 31.08 73.31 17.83
N MET A 333 30.17 73.81 16.99
CA MET A 333 29.86 73.62 15.55
C MET A 333 29.79 72.24 14.82
N PRO A 334 28.84 72.07 13.87
CA PRO A 334 28.64 70.87 13.02
C PRO A 334 29.12 71.10 11.55
N PRO A 335 28.65 70.33 10.55
CA PRO A 335 29.06 69.00 10.04
C PRO A 335 29.73 69.14 8.63
N PRO A 336 29.86 68.12 7.73
CA PRO A 336 28.70 67.66 6.94
C PRO A 336 28.73 66.19 6.43
N THR A 337 27.53 65.72 6.10
CA THR A 337 27.24 64.60 5.17
C THR A 337 27.58 64.92 3.72
N THR A 338 28.03 63.92 2.93
CA THR A 338 27.72 63.62 1.49
C THR A 338 28.71 62.54 0.99
N LYS A 339 28.30 61.33 0.57
CA LYS A 339 27.78 60.86 -0.75
C LYS A 339 28.87 60.49 -1.79
N ILE A 340 28.73 59.25 -2.33
CA ILE A 340 28.92 58.80 -3.75
C ILE A 340 30.25 58.13 -4.19
N CYS A 341 30.08 56.88 -4.69
CA CYS A 341 30.76 56.09 -5.76
C CYS A 341 32.31 55.91 -5.73
N ASP A 342 32.95 54.87 -6.28
CA ASP A 342 32.56 53.87 -7.28
C ASP A 342 33.49 52.62 -7.23
N LYS A 343 33.04 51.58 -7.94
CA LYS A 343 33.65 50.32 -8.42
C LYS A 343 35.16 50.02 -8.30
N GLY A 344 35.41 48.73 -8.04
CA GLY A 344 36.53 47.91 -8.58
C GLY A 344 36.29 46.43 -8.21
N ALA A 345 35.58 45.67 -9.04
CA ALA A 345 36.13 44.74 -10.03
C ALA A 345 36.71 43.45 -9.43
N GLY A 346 36.12 42.30 -9.80
CA GLY A 346 36.89 41.06 -9.91
C GLY A 346 36.19 39.76 -9.50
N VAL A 347 35.56 39.11 -10.49
CA VAL A 347 35.57 37.65 -10.77
C VAL A 347 35.00 36.71 -9.68
N GLY A 348 34.02 35.84 -9.92
CA GLY A 348 33.31 35.47 -11.14
C GLY A 348 32.64 34.09 -10.96
N SER A 349 31.42 33.99 -11.50
CA SER A 349 30.73 32.82 -12.10
C SER A 349 30.56 31.51 -11.29
N GLY A 350 29.39 30.85 -11.31
CA GLY A 350 28.23 31.09 -12.16
C GLY A 350 26.98 30.30 -11.78
N ALA A 351 25.84 30.91 -12.08
CA ALA A 351 24.53 30.28 -12.18
C ALA A 351 23.94 30.72 -13.52
N VAL A 352 23.65 29.77 -14.40
CA VAL A 352 23.08 30.03 -15.73
C VAL A 352 21.56 30.11 -15.59
N ALA A 353 21.01 31.30 -15.79
CA ALA A 353 19.59 31.53 -15.99
C ALA A 353 19.27 31.35 -17.48
N VAL A 354 18.40 30.40 -17.82
CA VAL A 354 17.90 30.18 -19.18
C VAL A 354 16.66 31.04 -19.38
N CYS A 355 16.75 31.96 -20.35
CA CYS A 355 15.69 32.89 -20.74
C CYS A 355 14.72 32.21 -21.71
N TRP A 356 13.43 32.51 -21.54
CA TRP A 356 12.33 31.98 -22.35
C TRP A 356 12.23 32.71 -23.69
N THR A 357 12.15 31.98 -24.79
CA THR A 357 11.64 32.51 -26.06
C THR A 357 10.54 31.61 -26.60
N ALA A 358 9.37 32.21 -26.79
CA ALA A 358 8.21 31.60 -27.42
C ALA A 358 8.45 31.36 -28.91
N GLY A 359 8.09 30.18 -29.40
CA GLY A 359 8.09 29.83 -30.82
C GLY A 359 6.95 28.86 -31.13
N LEU A 360 5.98 29.34 -31.90
CA LEU A 360 4.84 28.62 -32.46
C LEU A 360 5.28 27.50 -33.42
N VAL A 361 4.76 26.28 -33.25
CA VAL A 361 4.67 25.27 -34.33
C VAL A 361 3.32 24.56 -34.24
N LEU A 362 2.62 24.54 -35.38
CA LEU A 362 1.32 23.92 -35.66
C LEU A 362 1.45 22.45 -36.10
N ALA A 363 0.31 21.74 -36.01
CA ALA A 363 -0.09 20.52 -36.73
C ALA A 363 0.43 19.17 -36.17
N ALA A 364 -0.31 18.05 -36.18
CA ALA A 364 -1.71 17.74 -36.48
C ALA A 364 -2.02 16.31 -35.98
N TYR A 365 -3.29 16.09 -35.63
CA TYR A 365 -4.09 14.85 -35.55
C TYR A 365 -3.45 13.45 -35.66
N GLY A 366 -3.80 12.59 -34.70
CA GLY A 366 -3.79 11.14 -34.82
C GLY A 366 -4.92 10.53 -33.97
N VAL A 367 -5.91 10.01 -34.67
CA VAL A 367 -7.24 9.58 -34.20
C VAL A 367 -7.17 8.27 -33.40
N LEU A 368 -7.82 8.24 -32.23
CA LEU A 368 -8.24 7.04 -31.53
C LEU A 368 -9.50 6.48 -32.20
N PHE A 369 -9.50 5.19 -32.54
CA PHE A 369 -10.73 4.40 -32.70
C PHE A 369 -10.54 3.00 -32.09
N ILE A 370 -11.45 2.72 -31.15
CA ILE A 370 -12.09 1.44 -30.73
C ILE A 370 -11.19 0.31 -30.25
#